data_AF-A0AA36DJ05-F1
#
_entry.id   AF-A0AA36DJ05-F1
#
_cell.length_a   1.000
_cell.length_b   1.000
_cell.length_c   1.000
_cell.angle_alpha   90.00
_cell.angle_beta   90.00
_cell.angle_gamma   90.00
#
_symmetry.space_group_name_H-M   'P 1'
#
loop_
_entity.id
_entity.type
_entity.pdbx_description
1 polymer ?
#
loop_
_entity_poly.entity_id
_entity_poly.type
_entity_poly.pdbx_seq_one_letter_code
_entity_poly.pdbx_strand_id
1 'polypeptide(L)'
;MDVDTLKAGDEPYMQFDKLHFRNYMPGEIKKLSILHVTALKTFDKIGQPVPDGLYDSRMGPNERFDACATCGLGELHCPGHVGHIELTVPVFNPLLFNFLLKLMKGTCIHCHSLYLDSTGEKAHMYMATIRCLELNRPDIIGELPWEFESLIGRMRDVATDAEMDRVLDDYIEKCAGVPIGKLIADSANVKPHRTIVDLRYRYQTEFQQLIFKRTKCPRCKGNNGTIFNDENRCLIFDFGGNKYQEDDDDKTAAAEDQEGEDNEKENPEIKRIREGNVISGNVSVTGAEALALQLKSITNGTCRKLAWRGAEVREHFRLVWKNCSRLLRKCFPMLDGIDDACPLDGLFSEFILVPPNKFRPIRMMAGDRYEHPATVSLRALMEANEGMKVSVLLADCTDREKKAELVEYARRVSIVMWTWVLWSAKNRQES
;
A
#
# COMPACT_ATOMS: atom_id res chain seq x y z
N MET A 1 -23.07 -29.97 10.18
CA MET A 1 -22.26 -31.19 10.31
C MET A 1 -21.88 -31.28 11.76
N ASP A 2 -22.28 -32.36 12.41
CA ASP A 2 -22.00 -32.59 13.82
C ASP A 2 -20.53 -33.05 13.91
N VAL A 3 -19.65 -32.20 14.45
CA VAL A 3 -18.20 -32.47 14.46
C VAL A 3 -17.89 -33.75 15.25
N ASP A 4 -18.79 -34.12 16.17
CA ASP A 4 -18.75 -35.34 16.98
C ASP A 4 -19.04 -36.64 16.18
N THR A 5 -19.44 -36.54 14.90
CA THR A 5 -19.66 -37.71 14.03
C THR A 5 -18.47 -38.09 13.15
N LEU A 6 -17.40 -37.29 13.15
CA LEU A 6 -16.19 -37.59 12.39
C LEU A 6 -15.40 -38.71 13.08
N LYS A 7 -15.37 -39.89 12.47
CA LYS A 7 -14.57 -41.02 12.94
C LYS A 7 -13.15 -40.91 12.40
N ALA A 8 -12.19 -41.46 13.14
CA ALA A 8 -10.84 -41.62 12.64
C ALA A 8 -10.85 -42.50 11.37
N GLY A 9 -10.48 -41.91 10.23
CA GLY A 9 -10.52 -42.55 8.90
C GLY A 9 -11.57 -41.98 7.95
N ASP A 10 -12.43 -41.07 8.40
CA ASP A 10 -13.36 -40.39 7.50
C ASP A 10 -12.61 -39.37 6.62
N GLU A 11 -12.61 -39.60 5.30
CA GLU A 11 -12.06 -38.64 4.35
C GLU A 11 -13.09 -37.54 4.05
N PRO A 12 -12.69 -36.26 4.06
CA PRO A 12 -13.58 -35.16 3.72
C PRO A 12 -14.03 -35.30 2.26
N TYR A 13 -15.34 -35.10 2.02
CA TYR A 13 -15.95 -35.16 0.68
C TYR A 13 -15.28 -34.21 -0.33
N MET A 14 -14.71 -33.10 0.15
CA MET A 14 -13.95 -32.14 -0.66
C MET A 14 -12.53 -31.98 -0.12
N GLN A 15 -11.58 -31.95 -1.04
CA GLN A 15 -10.18 -31.66 -0.77
C GLN A 15 -9.77 -30.36 -1.48
N PHE A 16 -8.83 -29.62 -0.88
CA PHE A 16 -8.29 -28.41 -1.48
C PHE A 16 -7.34 -28.76 -2.64
N ASP A 17 -7.59 -28.21 -3.84
CA ASP A 17 -6.74 -28.40 -5.02
C ASP A 17 -5.57 -27.39 -5.07
N LYS A 18 -5.83 -26.12 -4.75
CA LYS A 18 -4.88 -25.01 -4.91
C LYS A 18 -4.93 -24.02 -3.76
N LEU A 19 -3.79 -23.41 -3.47
CA LEU A 19 -3.62 -22.31 -2.52
C LEU A 19 -3.07 -21.08 -3.27
N HIS A 20 -3.71 -19.93 -3.10
CA HIS A 20 -3.30 -18.67 -3.69
C HIS A 20 -2.93 -17.66 -2.59
N PHE A 21 -1.79 -16.99 -2.74
CA PHE A 21 -1.35 -15.94 -1.83
C PHE A 21 -1.70 -14.57 -2.40
N ARG A 22 -2.42 -13.76 -1.62
CA ARG A 22 -2.93 -12.45 -2.03
C ARG A 22 -2.99 -11.51 -0.83
N ASN A 23 -3.00 -10.21 -1.09
CA ASN A 23 -3.31 -9.21 -0.08
C ASN A 23 -4.82 -8.97 -0.07
N TYR A 24 -5.40 -8.76 1.11
CA TYR A 24 -6.78 -8.31 1.21
C TYR A 24 -6.90 -6.88 0.70
N MET A 25 -7.82 -6.67 -0.23
CA MET A 25 -8.13 -5.34 -0.74
C MET A 25 -9.15 -4.63 0.19
N PRO A 26 -9.19 -3.29 0.20
CA PRO A 26 -10.09 -2.54 1.07
C PRO A 26 -11.56 -2.97 0.99
N GLY A 27 -12.05 -3.24 -0.23
CA GLY A 27 -13.42 -3.72 -0.46
C GLY A 27 -13.68 -5.13 0.07
N GLU A 28 -12.68 -6.01 0.06
CA GLU A 28 -12.79 -7.36 0.61
C GLU A 28 -12.84 -7.33 2.14
N ILE A 29 -12.01 -6.50 2.78
CA ILE A 29 -11.98 -6.35 4.23
C ILE A 29 -13.36 -5.89 4.76
N LYS A 30 -13.98 -4.91 4.11
CA LYS A 30 -15.32 -4.44 4.46
C LYS A 30 -16.38 -5.54 4.33
N LYS A 31 -16.29 -6.40 3.30
CA LYS A 31 -17.22 -7.51 3.08
C LYS A 31 -17.04 -8.64 4.09
N LEU A 32 -15.81 -8.91 4.49
CA LEU A 32 -15.49 -9.95 5.48
C LEU A 32 -15.91 -9.53 6.88
N SER A 33 -15.80 -8.25 7.19
CA SER A 33 -16.02 -7.73 8.53
C SER A 33 -17.49 -7.64 8.91
N ILE A 34 -17.81 -8.10 10.13
CA ILE A 34 -19.15 -7.97 10.72
C ILE A 34 -19.32 -6.71 11.59
N LEU A 35 -18.23 -6.00 11.88
CA LEU A 35 -18.21 -4.88 12.81
C LEU A 35 -17.16 -3.85 12.42
N HIS A 36 -17.58 -2.60 12.28
CA HIS A 36 -16.68 -1.46 12.33
C HIS A 36 -16.43 -1.09 13.80
N VAL A 37 -15.22 -1.34 14.29
CA VAL A 37 -14.83 -1.04 15.67
C VAL A 37 -14.52 0.45 15.79
N THR A 38 -15.29 1.15 16.63
CA THR A 38 -15.19 2.61 16.79
C THR A 38 -15.00 3.03 18.25
N ALA A 39 -15.43 2.21 19.21
CA ALA A 39 -15.32 2.54 20.63
C ALA A 39 -13.91 2.23 21.16
N LEU A 40 -13.23 3.26 21.70
CA LEU A 40 -11.89 3.12 22.32
C LEU A 40 -11.92 2.31 23.63
N LYS A 41 -13.04 2.38 24.37
CA LYS A 41 -13.25 1.62 25.59
C LYS A 41 -13.65 0.19 25.27
N THR A 42 -13.01 -0.77 25.93
CA THR A 42 -13.28 -2.20 25.78
C THR A 42 -14.37 -2.68 26.72
N PHE A 43 -14.30 -2.29 27.99
CA PHE A 43 -15.26 -2.70 29.04
C PHE A 43 -15.88 -1.49 29.71
N ASP A 44 -17.11 -1.66 30.18
CA ASP A 44 -17.80 -0.69 31.01
C ASP A 44 -17.36 -0.81 32.49
N LYS A 45 -17.98 0.00 33.36
CA LYS A 45 -17.67 -0.01 34.80
C LYS A 45 -18.08 -1.30 35.52
N ILE A 46 -18.94 -2.10 34.90
CA ILE A 46 -19.48 -3.36 35.43
C ILE A 46 -18.65 -4.55 34.91
N GLY A 47 -17.71 -4.30 33.99
CA GLY A 47 -16.85 -5.32 33.38
C GLY A 47 -17.46 -5.98 32.15
N GLN A 48 -18.57 -5.45 31.62
CA GLN A 48 -19.20 -5.93 30.40
C GLN A 48 -18.54 -5.32 29.16
N PRO A 49 -18.38 -6.07 28.06
CA PRO A 49 -17.86 -5.52 26.82
C PRO A 49 -18.74 -4.38 26.29
N VAL A 50 -18.11 -3.27 25.90
CA VAL A 50 -18.81 -2.12 25.32
C VAL A 50 -19.16 -2.42 23.86
N PRO A 51 -20.38 -2.08 23.41
CA PRO A 51 -20.74 -2.13 21.99
C PRO A 51 -19.77 -1.32 21.12
N ASP A 52 -19.49 -1.83 19.92
CA ASP A 52 -18.55 -1.28 18.95
C ASP A 52 -17.10 -1.20 19.44
N GLY A 53 -16.78 -1.86 20.56
CA GLY A 53 -15.43 -1.98 21.12
C GLY A 53 -14.67 -3.23 20.67
N LEU A 54 -13.41 -3.36 21.08
CA LEU A 54 -12.52 -4.45 20.66
C LEU A 54 -12.90 -5.85 21.20
N TYR A 55 -13.85 -5.94 22.13
CA TYR A 55 -14.41 -7.19 22.67
C TYR A 55 -15.93 -7.29 22.44
N ASP A 56 -16.48 -6.57 21.46
CA ASP A 56 -17.91 -6.65 21.13
C ASP A 56 -18.37 -8.10 20.90
N SER A 57 -19.54 -8.45 21.44
CA SER A 57 -20.10 -9.81 21.40
C SER A 57 -20.43 -10.32 19.99
N ARG A 58 -20.53 -9.43 18.99
CA ARG A 58 -20.64 -9.81 17.57
C ARG A 58 -19.37 -10.46 17.03
N MET A 59 -18.20 -10.17 17.60
CA MET A 59 -16.93 -10.79 17.20
C MET A 59 -16.69 -12.15 17.88
N GLY A 60 -17.54 -12.53 18.84
CA GLY A 60 -17.52 -13.81 19.52
C GLY A 60 -17.80 -13.69 21.02
N PRO A 61 -18.07 -14.81 21.71
CA PRO A 61 -18.19 -14.87 23.16
C PRO A 61 -16.86 -14.46 23.83
N ASN A 62 -16.91 -13.72 24.94
CA ASN A 62 -15.71 -13.37 25.71
C ASN A 62 -15.54 -14.27 26.95
N GLU A 63 -16.66 -14.71 27.53
CA GLU A 63 -16.71 -15.65 28.64
C GLU A 63 -17.43 -16.96 28.24
N ARG A 64 -17.25 -18.01 29.06
CA ARG A 64 -17.72 -19.37 28.78
C ARG A 64 -19.24 -19.49 28.58
N PHE A 65 -20.00 -18.67 29.28
CA PHE A 65 -21.47 -18.69 29.25
C PHE A 65 -22.06 -17.63 28.31
N ASP A 66 -21.22 -16.84 27.64
CA ASP A 66 -21.66 -15.88 26.65
C ASP A 66 -22.07 -16.59 25.36
N ALA A 67 -23.05 -16.03 24.67
CA ALA A 67 -23.41 -16.39 23.30
C ALA A 67 -22.96 -15.30 22.34
N CYS A 68 -22.51 -15.70 21.15
CA CYS A 68 -22.13 -14.76 20.11
C CYS A 68 -23.36 -14.05 19.56
N ALA A 69 -23.34 -12.72 19.46
CA ALA A 69 -24.45 -11.96 18.88
C ALA A 69 -24.62 -12.17 17.37
N THR A 70 -23.59 -12.67 16.67
CA THR A 70 -23.62 -12.91 15.21
C THR A 70 -24.12 -14.30 14.85
N CYS A 71 -23.55 -15.35 15.44
CA CYS A 71 -23.91 -16.74 15.12
C CYS A 71 -24.82 -17.43 16.17
N GLY A 72 -25.04 -16.82 17.34
CA GLY A 72 -25.83 -17.40 18.43
C GLY A 72 -25.15 -18.56 19.17
N LEU A 73 -23.96 -18.98 18.74
CA LEU A 73 -23.22 -20.10 19.33
C LEU A 73 -22.41 -19.65 20.55
N GLY A 74 -22.25 -20.54 21.52
CA GLY A 74 -21.36 -20.35 22.69
C GLY A 74 -19.88 -20.48 22.36
N GLU A 75 -19.00 -20.25 23.35
CA GLU A 75 -17.53 -20.15 23.21
C GLU A 75 -16.88 -21.29 22.40
N LEU A 76 -17.28 -22.53 22.70
CA LEU A 76 -16.70 -23.73 22.10
C LEU A 76 -17.00 -23.85 20.60
N HIS A 77 -18.25 -23.57 20.21
CA HIS A 77 -18.77 -23.81 18.86
C HIS A 77 -18.68 -22.59 17.96
N CYS A 78 -18.50 -21.40 18.52
CA CYS A 78 -18.31 -20.18 17.74
C CYS A 78 -16.95 -20.24 16.99
N PRO A 79 -16.94 -20.05 15.66
CA PRO A 79 -15.70 -19.94 14.89
C PRO A 79 -14.99 -18.59 15.13
N GLY A 80 -15.72 -17.59 15.63
CA GLY A 80 -15.28 -16.20 15.74
C GLY A 80 -15.56 -15.42 14.46
N HIS A 81 -15.81 -14.11 14.61
CA HIS A 81 -16.10 -13.22 13.48
C HIS A 81 -15.18 -12.00 13.49
N VAL A 82 -14.73 -11.59 12.31
CA VAL A 82 -13.75 -10.51 12.13
C VAL A 82 -14.40 -9.13 12.21
N GLY A 83 -13.74 -8.21 12.91
CA GLY A 83 -14.03 -6.78 12.85
C GLY A 83 -13.07 -6.05 11.92
N HIS A 84 -13.25 -4.75 11.75
CA HIS A 84 -12.27 -3.88 11.12
C HIS A 84 -12.22 -2.51 11.79
N ILE A 85 -11.07 -1.85 11.69
CA ILE A 85 -10.86 -0.44 12.04
C ILE A 85 -10.62 0.31 10.74
N GLU A 86 -11.40 1.37 10.50
CA GLU A 86 -11.20 2.30 9.38
C GLU A 86 -10.17 3.37 9.78
N LEU A 87 -9.08 3.46 9.02
CA LEU A 87 -8.05 4.48 9.22
C LEU A 87 -8.48 5.78 8.54
N THR A 88 -8.23 6.91 9.21
CA THR A 88 -8.55 8.25 8.74
C THR A 88 -7.83 8.59 7.45
N VAL A 89 -6.59 8.11 7.33
CA VAL A 89 -5.74 8.28 6.14
C VAL A 89 -5.11 6.95 5.77
N PRO A 90 -4.93 6.65 4.47
CA PRO A 90 -4.20 5.47 4.04
C PRO A 90 -2.74 5.57 4.50
N VAL A 91 -2.28 4.55 5.23
CA VAL A 91 -0.89 4.42 5.68
C VAL A 91 -0.17 3.37 4.84
N PHE A 92 1.15 3.42 4.77
CA PHE A 92 1.90 2.39 4.06
C PHE A 92 1.73 1.02 4.72
N ASN A 93 1.58 -0.03 3.93
CA ASN A 93 1.63 -1.39 4.46
C ASN A 93 3.09 -1.75 4.80
N PRO A 94 3.43 -1.96 6.09
CA PRO A 94 4.82 -2.18 6.51
C PRO A 94 5.44 -3.44 5.89
N LEU A 95 4.63 -4.48 5.59
CA LEU A 95 5.12 -5.72 4.99
C LEU A 95 5.54 -5.54 3.52
N LEU A 96 4.91 -4.60 2.83
CA LEU A 96 5.14 -4.34 1.39
C LEU A 96 5.91 -3.05 1.14
N PHE A 97 6.32 -2.33 2.18
CA PHE A 97 6.97 -1.03 2.06
C PHE A 97 8.25 -1.11 1.22
N ASN A 98 9.07 -2.14 1.40
CA ASN A 98 10.28 -2.34 0.60
C ASN A 98 9.99 -2.51 -0.89
N PHE A 99 8.88 -3.16 -1.23
CA PHE A 99 8.41 -3.28 -2.60
C PHE A 99 7.89 -1.95 -3.13
N LEU A 100 7.06 -1.25 -2.35
CA LEU A 100 6.56 0.09 -2.67
C LEU A 100 7.72 1.06 -2.95
N LEU A 101 8.75 1.09 -2.10
CA LEU A 101 9.90 1.97 -2.28
C LEU A 101 10.69 1.65 -3.55
N LYS A 102 10.85 0.36 -3.88
CA LYS A 102 11.45 -0.05 -5.16
C LYS A 102 10.59 0.46 -6.32
N LEU A 103 9.28 0.23 -6.27
CA LEU A 103 8.35 0.68 -7.30
C LEU A 103 8.40 2.20 -7.48
N MET A 104 8.43 2.97 -6.39
CA MET A 104 8.58 4.44 -6.40
C MET A 104 9.88 4.91 -7.08
N LYS A 105 10.99 4.18 -6.89
CA LYS A 105 12.25 4.46 -7.60
C LYS A 105 12.17 4.14 -9.10
N GLY A 106 11.17 3.38 -9.52
CA GLY A 106 10.93 2.98 -10.91
C GLY A 106 9.87 3.82 -11.65
N THR A 107 9.14 4.67 -10.94
CA THR A 107 8.09 5.53 -11.50
C THR A 107 8.58 6.98 -11.58
N CYS A 108 8.00 7.78 -12.47
CA CYS A 108 8.28 9.20 -12.57
C CYS A 108 7.16 10.01 -11.92
N ILE A 109 7.50 10.88 -10.95
CA ILE A 109 6.53 11.71 -10.22
C ILE A 109 5.82 12.73 -11.09
N HIS A 110 6.42 13.11 -12.22
CA HIS A 110 5.91 14.16 -13.12
C HIS A 110 4.89 13.64 -14.13
N CYS A 111 5.15 12.48 -14.74
CA CYS A 111 4.29 11.90 -15.79
C CYS A 111 3.53 10.65 -15.35
N HIS A 112 3.66 10.26 -14.07
CA HIS A 112 3.01 9.09 -13.49
C HIS A 112 3.15 7.85 -14.36
N SER A 113 4.34 7.61 -14.90
CA SER A 113 4.64 6.47 -15.76
C SER A 113 5.93 5.80 -15.26
N LEU A 114 6.15 4.54 -15.64
CA LEU A 114 7.42 3.89 -15.38
C LEU A 114 8.55 4.58 -16.14
N TYR A 115 9.77 4.53 -15.59
CA TYR A 115 10.98 5.00 -16.29
C TYR A 115 11.34 4.20 -17.52
N LEU A 116 10.78 3.00 -17.64
CA LEU A 116 10.79 2.25 -18.88
C LEU A 116 9.57 2.65 -19.69
N ASP A 117 9.81 3.07 -20.93
CA ASP A 117 8.74 3.33 -21.88
C ASP A 117 8.03 2.01 -22.21
N SER A 118 6.73 1.97 -21.94
CA SER A 118 5.88 0.80 -22.22
C SER A 118 5.82 0.47 -23.71
N THR A 119 6.04 1.47 -24.57
CA THR A 119 6.10 1.35 -26.04
C THR A 119 7.52 1.11 -26.57
N GLY A 120 8.49 1.04 -25.67
CA GLY A 120 9.89 0.84 -26.01
C GLY A 120 10.19 -0.61 -26.39
N GLU A 121 11.22 -0.77 -27.22
CA GLU A 121 11.79 -2.06 -27.65
C GLU A 121 11.95 -3.06 -26.50
N LYS A 122 12.54 -2.63 -25.39
CA LYS A 122 12.79 -3.49 -24.22
C LYS A 122 11.51 -3.99 -23.57
N ALA A 123 10.47 -3.15 -23.50
CA ALA A 123 9.19 -3.54 -22.93
C ALA A 123 8.48 -4.56 -23.83
N HIS A 124 8.49 -4.34 -25.15
CA HIS A 124 7.93 -5.30 -26.11
C HIS A 124 8.66 -6.64 -26.08
N MET A 125 10.00 -6.65 -26.00
CA MET A 125 10.76 -7.90 -25.85
C MET A 125 10.34 -8.69 -24.60
N TYR A 126 10.21 -7.97 -23.49
CA TYR A 126 9.84 -8.58 -22.24
C TYR A 126 8.42 -9.17 -22.30
N MET A 127 7.47 -8.42 -22.85
CA MET A 127 6.10 -8.92 -23.06
C MET A 127 6.08 -10.16 -23.95
N ALA A 128 6.85 -10.17 -25.04
CA ALA A 128 6.99 -11.32 -25.93
C ALA A 128 7.57 -12.54 -25.20
N THR A 129 8.63 -12.32 -24.43
CA THR A 129 9.32 -13.36 -23.65
C THR A 129 8.37 -13.99 -22.63
N ILE A 130 7.66 -13.16 -21.85
CA ILE A 130 6.69 -13.64 -20.86
C ILE A 130 5.54 -14.38 -21.53
N ARG A 131 5.06 -13.90 -22.68
CA ARG A 131 4.00 -14.57 -23.46
C ARG A 131 4.43 -15.96 -23.93
N CYS A 132 5.66 -16.11 -24.43
CA CYS A 132 6.21 -17.42 -24.81
C CYS A 132 6.27 -18.40 -23.61
N LEU A 133 6.67 -17.90 -22.43
CA LEU A 133 6.70 -18.71 -21.21
C LEU A 133 5.29 -19.11 -20.74
N GLU A 134 4.30 -18.22 -20.87
CA GLU A 134 2.89 -18.52 -20.55
C GLU A 134 2.28 -19.56 -21.48
N LEU A 135 2.77 -19.66 -22.71
CA LEU A 135 2.37 -20.68 -23.69
C LEU A 135 3.24 -21.94 -23.63
N ASN A 136 4.09 -22.09 -22.62
CA ASN A 136 4.97 -23.25 -22.43
C ASN A 136 5.95 -23.48 -23.61
N ARG A 137 6.37 -22.39 -24.29
CA ARG A 137 7.27 -22.39 -25.46
C ARG A 137 8.55 -21.58 -25.24
N PRO A 138 9.45 -22.01 -24.33
CA PRO A 138 10.71 -21.31 -24.07
C PRO A 138 11.70 -21.38 -25.25
N ASP A 139 11.52 -22.34 -26.17
CA ASP A 139 12.32 -22.53 -27.37
C ASP A 139 12.30 -21.31 -28.30
N ILE A 140 11.15 -20.65 -28.42
CA ILE A 140 10.95 -19.46 -29.26
C ILE A 140 11.71 -18.23 -28.70
N ILE A 141 12.05 -18.22 -27.41
CA ILE A 141 12.68 -17.05 -26.79
C ILE A 141 14.08 -16.79 -27.38
N GLY A 142 14.80 -17.84 -27.78
CA GLY A 142 16.10 -17.69 -28.46
C GLY A 142 15.98 -17.10 -29.87
N GLU A 143 14.79 -17.23 -30.46
CA GLU A 143 14.46 -16.80 -31.82
C GLU A 143 14.00 -15.32 -31.88
N LEU A 144 13.36 -14.86 -30.80
CA LEU A 144 12.85 -13.48 -30.66
C LEU A 144 13.85 -12.38 -31.06
N PRO A 145 15.16 -12.45 -30.70
CA PRO A 145 16.12 -11.41 -31.06
C PRO A 145 16.39 -11.27 -32.56
N TRP A 146 16.21 -12.32 -33.38
CA TRP A 146 16.61 -12.26 -34.80
C TRP A 146 15.57 -11.55 -35.70
N GLU A 147 14.26 -11.68 -35.42
CA GLU A 147 13.19 -10.96 -36.16
C GLU A 147 12.72 -9.69 -35.45
N PHE A 148 13.47 -9.28 -34.43
CA PHE A 148 13.03 -8.34 -33.41
C PHE A 148 12.67 -6.95 -33.94
N GLU A 149 13.44 -6.42 -34.90
CA GLU A 149 13.20 -5.09 -35.46
C GLU A 149 11.89 -5.00 -36.26
N SER A 150 11.60 -6.02 -37.08
CA SER A 150 10.37 -6.09 -37.88
C SER A 150 9.13 -6.28 -37.02
N LEU A 151 9.25 -7.09 -35.96
CA LEU A 151 8.17 -7.31 -35.01
C LEU A 151 7.85 -6.05 -34.19
N ILE A 152 8.87 -5.33 -33.71
CA ILE A 152 8.67 -4.08 -32.96
C ILE A 152 8.17 -2.95 -33.83
N GLY A 153 8.64 -2.83 -35.06
CA GLY A 153 8.11 -1.83 -36.00
C GLY A 153 6.59 -1.95 -36.11
N ARG A 154 6.09 -3.18 -36.33
CA ARG A 154 4.65 -3.47 -36.34
C ARG A 154 3.97 -3.14 -35.01
N MET A 155 4.58 -3.46 -33.86
CA MET A 155 3.99 -3.15 -32.54
C MET A 155 3.99 -1.65 -32.21
N ARG A 156 4.94 -0.88 -32.73
CA ARG A 156 5.04 0.56 -32.46
C ARG A 156 3.93 1.36 -33.15
N ASP A 157 3.49 0.88 -34.32
CA ASP A 157 2.42 1.50 -35.11
C ASP A 157 1.02 1.08 -34.65
N VAL A 158 0.93 0.18 -33.66
CA VAL A 158 -0.32 -0.33 -33.11
C VAL A 158 -0.84 0.57 -32.00
N ALA A 159 -2.15 0.85 -32.02
CA ALA A 159 -2.78 1.78 -31.09
C ALA A 159 -3.25 1.12 -29.79
N THR A 160 -3.51 -0.20 -29.78
CA THR A 160 -4.12 -0.89 -28.62
C THR A 160 -3.32 -2.08 -28.10
N ASP A 161 -3.43 -2.35 -26.80
CA ASP A 161 -2.82 -3.52 -26.15
C ASP A 161 -3.28 -4.86 -26.75
N ALA A 162 -4.56 -4.97 -27.11
CA ALA A 162 -5.12 -6.18 -27.69
C ALA A 162 -4.54 -6.48 -29.08
N GLU A 163 -4.28 -5.46 -29.89
CA GLU A 163 -3.63 -5.62 -31.19
C GLU A 163 -2.16 -6.02 -31.02
N MET A 164 -1.46 -5.47 -30.02
CA MET A 164 -0.10 -5.91 -29.71
C MET A 164 -0.05 -7.38 -29.31
N ASP A 165 -1.01 -7.85 -28.50
CA ASP A 165 -1.11 -9.26 -28.11
C ASP A 165 -1.39 -10.16 -29.32
N ARG A 166 -2.21 -9.71 -30.28
CA ARG A 166 -2.43 -10.44 -31.55
C ARG A 166 -1.16 -10.54 -32.39
N VAL A 167 -0.41 -9.45 -32.52
CA VAL A 167 0.87 -9.47 -33.27
C VAL A 167 1.88 -10.43 -32.62
N LEU A 168 1.91 -10.50 -31.29
CA LEU A 168 2.71 -11.49 -30.56
C LEU A 168 2.22 -12.92 -30.82
N ASP A 169 0.93 -13.14 -30.70
CA ASP A 169 0.32 -14.46 -30.87
C ASP A 169 0.50 -14.99 -32.31
N ASP A 170 0.34 -14.15 -33.33
CA ASP A 170 0.59 -14.49 -34.74
C ASP A 170 2.05 -14.88 -34.99
N TYR A 171 3.00 -14.16 -34.37
CA TYR A 171 4.42 -14.49 -34.46
C TYR A 171 4.73 -15.82 -33.77
N ILE A 172 4.19 -16.04 -32.57
CA ILE A 172 4.37 -17.28 -31.81
C ILE A 172 3.76 -18.45 -32.58
N GLU A 173 2.57 -18.31 -33.16
CA GLU A 173 1.92 -19.32 -33.99
C GLU A 173 2.79 -19.72 -35.19
N LYS A 174 3.38 -18.73 -35.88
CA LYS A 174 4.29 -18.95 -37.01
C LYS A 174 5.54 -19.73 -36.62
N CYS A 175 6.21 -19.34 -35.53
CA CYS A 175 7.40 -20.05 -35.01
C CYS A 175 7.04 -21.44 -34.46
N ALA A 176 5.87 -21.54 -33.82
CA ALA A 176 5.41 -22.77 -33.20
C ALA A 176 4.97 -23.83 -34.22
N GLY A 177 4.48 -23.42 -35.39
CA GLY A 177 3.80 -24.29 -36.36
C GLY A 177 2.48 -24.85 -35.83
N VAL A 178 1.91 -24.23 -34.79
CA VAL A 178 0.73 -24.71 -34.07
C VAL A 178 -0.21 -23.53 -33.82
N PRO A 179 -1.53 -23.67 -34.08
CA PRO A 179 -2.50 -22.61 -33.82
C PRO A 179 -2.46 -22.13 -32.37
N ILE A 180 -2.52 -20.82 -32.16
CA ILE A 180 -2.42 -20.20 -30.83
C ILE A 180 -3.47 -20.74 -29.85
N GLY A 181 -4.69 -21.00 -30.34
CA GLY A 181 -5.78 -21.55 -29.52
C GLY A 181 -5.45 -22.93 -28.93
N LYS A 182 -4.67 -23.75 -29.64
CA LYS A 182 -4.20 -25.04 -29.14
C LYS A 182 -3.11 -24.84 -28.07
N LEU A 183 -2.17 -23.92 -28.29
CA LEU A 183 -1.13 -23.61 -27.31
C LEU A 183 -1.71 -23.11 -25.98
N ILE A 184 -2.76 -22.27 -26.04
CA ILE A 184 -3.48 -21.79 -24.86
C ILE A 184 -4.20 -22.93 -24.13
N ALA A 185 -4.86 -23.82 -24.88
CA ALA A 185 -5.55 -24.97 -24.29
C ALA A 185 -4.57 -25.94 -23.61
N ASP A 186 -3.42 -26.19 -24.24
CA ASP A 186 -2.37 -27.04 -23.70
C ASP A 186 -1.75 -26.41 -22.44
N SER A 187 -1.49 -25.09 -22.43
CA SER A 187 -0.92 -24.40 -21.27
C SER A 187 -1.88 -24.28 -20.08
N ALA A 188 -3.20 -24.22 -20.33
CA ALA A 188 -4.21 -24.19 -19.27
C ALA A 188 -4.30 -25.52 -18.49
N ASN A 189 -4.01 -26.64 -19.16
CA ASN A 189 -4.15 -27.99 -18.61
C ASN A 189 -2.87 -28.55 -17.98
N VAL A 190 -1.72 -27.92 -18.24
CA VAL A 190 -0.41 -28.42 -17.83
C VAL A 190 0.25 -27.46 -16.85
N LYS A 191 0.69 -27.97 -15.69
CA LYS A 191 1.47 -27.17 -14.74
C LYS A 191 2.81 -26.80 -15.38
N PRO A 192 3.27 -25.54 -15.25
CA PRO A 192 4.52 -25.11 -15.86
C PRO A 192 5.69 -25.94 -15.31
N HIS A 193 6.57 -26.40 -16.20
CA HIS A 193 7.78 -27.12 -15.81
C HIS A 193 8.71 -26.20 -15.00
N ARG A 194 9.51 -26.78 -14.10
CA ARG A 194 10.48 -26.04 -13.27
C ARG A 194 11.34 -25.07 -14.08
N THR A 195 11.84 -25.51 -15.24
CA THR A 195 12.65 -24.68 -16.15
C THR A 195 11.94 -23.38 -16.55
N ILE A 196 10.62 -23.43 -16.80
CA ILE A 196 9.85 -22.25 -17.21
C ILE A 196 9.63 -21.31 -16.03
N VAL A 197 9.40 -21.86 -14.84
CA VAL A 197 9.31 -21.07 -13.61
C VAL A 197 10.64 -20.34 -13.35
N ASP A 198 11.76 -21.07 -13.47
CA ASP A 198 13.10 -20.51 -13.27
C ASP A 198 13.44 -19.44 -14.32
N LEU A 199 13.12 -19.68 -15.60
CA LEU A 199 13.29 -18.71 -16.68
C LEU A 199 12.42 -17.46 -16.45
N ARG A 200 11.15 -17.63 -16.07
CA ARG A 200 10.23 -16.51 -15.79
C ARG A 200 10.79 -15.63 -14.69
N TYR A 201 11.25 -16.23 -13.60
CA TYR A 201 11.86 -15.51 -12.49
C TYR A 201 13.13 -14.75 -12.92
N ARG A 202 14.00 -15.38 -13.73
CA ARG A 202 15.20 -14.74 -14.27
C ARG A 202 14.88 -13.50 -15.10
N TYR A 203 14.02 -13.64 -16.11
CA TYR A 203 13.64 -12.52 -16.99
C TYR A 203 12.90 -11.42 -16.24
N GLN A 204 12.04 -11.77 -15.27
CA GLN A 204 11.41 -10.80 -14.37
C GLN A 204 12.46 -9.99 -13.59
N THR A 205 13.43 -10.67 -12.98
CA THR A 205 14.47 -10.01 -12.18
C THR A 205 15.36 -9.11 -13.04
N GLU A 206 15.81 -9.60 -14.21
CA GLU A 206 16.60 -8.83 -15.17
C GLU A 206 15.86 -7.59 -15.66
N PHE A 207 14.57 -7.74 -15.98
CA PHE A 207 13.74 -6.64 -16.44
C PHE A 207 13.46 -5.61 -15.35
N GLN A 208 13.15 -6.05 -14.13
CA GLN A 208 12.96 -5.15 -12.98
C GLN A 208 14.21 -4.29 -12.71
N GLN A 209 15.42 -4.84 -12.89
CA GLN A 209 16.64 -4.04 -12.77
C GLN A 209 16.74 -2.91 -13.79
N LEU A 210 16.11 -3.03 -14.97
CA LEU A 210 16.09 -1.96 -15.97
C LEU A 210 15.17 -0.80 -15.57
N ILE A 211 14.09 -1.09 -14.83
CA ILE A 211 13.12 -0.10 -14.34
C ILE A 211 13.79 0.82 -13.30
N PHE A 212 14.63 0.26 -12.42
CA PHE A 212 15.15 0.97 -11.23
C PHE A 212 16.50 1.68 -11.41
N LYS A 213 17.07 1.73 -12.62
CA LYS A 213 18.43 2.26 -12.89
C LYS A 213 18.50 3.71 -13.39
N ARG A 214 17.38 4.43 -13.48
CA ARG A 214 17.32 5.74 -14.17
C ARG A 214 17.07 6.92 -13.23
N THR A 215 17.81 8.00 -13.45
CA THR A 215 17.67 9.27 -12.72
C THR A 215 16.78 10.29 -13.45
N LYS A 216 16.63 10.15 -14.79
CA LYS A 216 15.77 11.02 -15.60
C LYS A 216 14.75 10.20 -16.39
N CYS A 217 13.54 10.73 -16.48
CA CYS A 217 12.46 10.11 -17.23
C CYS A 217 12.71 10.19 -18.74
N PRO A 218 12.63 9.10 -19.52
CA PRO A 218 12.78 9.18 -20.98
C PRO A 218 11.59 9.88 -21.66
N ARG A 219 10.40 9.87 -21.04
CA ARG A 219 9.16 10.45 -21.59
C ARG A 219 9.10 11.96 -21.39
N CYS A 220 9.15 12.43 -20.13
CA CYS A 220 9.01 13.86 -19.82
C CYS A 220 10.33 14.57 -19.49
N LYS A 221 11.47 13.85 -19.46
CA LYS A 221 12.80 14.37 -19.07
C LYS A 221 12.89 14.89 -17.63
N GLY A 222 11.82 14.79 -16.84
CA GLY A 222 11.78 15.14 -15.42
C GLY A 222 12.71 14.27 -14.58
N ASN A 223 13.19 14.84 -13.48
CA ASN A 223 14.01 14.19 -12.47
C ASN A 223 13.19 14.05 -11.18
N ASN A 224 13.19 12.87 -10.57
CA ASN A 224 12.53 12.66 -9.27
C ASN A 224 13.38 13.12 -8.08
N GLY A 225 14.63 13.52 -8.31
CA GLY A 225 15.57 13.81 -7.24
C GLY A 225 15.98 12.53 -6.49
N THR A 226 16.56 12.71 -5.32
CA THR A 226 16.90 11.59 -4.43
C THR A 226 15.71 11.27 -3.54
N ILE A 227 15.30 10.01 -3.52
CA ILE A 227 14.16 9.52 -2.72
C ILE A 227 14.68 8.93 -1.41
N PHE A 228 14.24 9.49 -0.29
CA PHE A 228 14.53 9.04 1.06
C PHE A 228 13.29 8.45 1.73
N ASN A 229 13.51 7.42 2.54
CA ASN A 229 12.50 6.86 3.43
C ASN A 229 12.65 7.49 4.81
N ASP A 230 11.61 8.18 5.28
CA ASP A 230 11.53 8.74 6.64
C ASP A 230 10.79 7.76 7.55
N GLU A 231 11.49 6.71 8.00
CA GLU A 231 10.97 5.71 8.95
C GLU A 231 9.60 5.10 8.58
N ASN A 232 9.33 4.93 7.28
CA ASN A 232 8.04 4.48 6.75
C ASN A 232 6.85 5.41 7.09
N ARG A 233 7.10 6.66 7.50
CA ARG A 233 6.09 7.69 7.76
C ARG A 233 5.77 8.47 6.49
N CYS A 234 6.81 8.88 5.77
CA CYS A 234 6.70 9.55 4.49
C CYS A 234 7.90 9.25 3.57
N LEU A 235 7.74 9.57 2.28
CA LEU A 235 8.82 9.57 1.30
C LEU A 235 9.23 11.01 1.02
N ILE A 236 10.51 11.30 1.17
CA ILE A 236 11.07 12.63 0.90
C ILE A 236 11.79 12.61 -0.43
N PHE A 237 11.44 13.54 -1.32
CA PHE A 237 12.12 13.79 -2.59
C PHE A 237 12.96 15.05 -2.44
N ASP A 238 14.27 14.93 -2.63
CA ASP A 238 15.20 16.06 -2.62
C ASP A 238 15.68 16.38 -4.03
N PHE A 239 15.38 17.58 -4.50
CA PHE A 239 15.77 18.07 -5.81
C PHE A 239 17.07 18.90 -5.81
N GLY A 240 17.71 19.09 -4.65
CA GLY A 240 18.85 19.99 -4.43
C GLY A 240 20.16 19.69 -5.19
N GLY A 241 20.20 18.63 -6.00
CA GLY A 241 21.31 18.36 -6.92
C GLY A 241 21.24 19.11 -8.26
N ASN A 242 20.12 19.76 -8.58
CA ASN A 242 19.98 20.63 -9.74
C ASN A 242 20.14 22.08 -9.30
N LYS A 243 20.87 22.90 -10.07
CA LYS A 243 21.10 24.35 -9.83
C LYS A 243 19.81 25.05 -9.39
N TYR A 244 19.64 25.19 -8.08
CA TYR A 244 18.58 25.99 -7.48
C TYR A 244 19.10 27.43 -7.44
N GLN A 245 18.33 28.39 -7.97
CA GLN A 245 18.58 29.79 -7.67
C GLN A 245 18.13 29.99 -6.23
N GLU A 246 19.07 30.22 -5.32
CA GLU A 246 18.75 30.71 -3.99
C GLU A 246 18.12 32.10 -4.16
N ASP A 247 16.84 32.23 -3.80
CA ASP A 247 16.30 33.54 -3.46
C ASP A 247 16.98 33.97 -2.15
N ASP A 248 17.55 35.19 -2.13
CA ASP A 248 18.49 35.71 -1.12
C ASP A 248 17.92 35.89 0.31
N ASP A 249 16.73 35.36 0.61
CA ASP A 249 16.03 35.55 1.88
C ASP A 249 16.45 34.56 3.00
N ASP A 250 17.14 33.46 2.68
CA ASP A 250 17.44 32.38 3.65
C ASP A 250 18.77 32.57 4.42
N LYS A 251 19.45 33.72 4.28
CA LYS A 251 20.72 34.02 4.97
C LYS A 251 20.58 34.53 6.40
N THR A 252 19.36 34.80 6.89
CA THR A 252 19.16 35.42 8.22
C THR A 252 18.71 34.46 9.32
N ALA A 253 18.49 33.17 9.05
CA ALA A 253 18.03 32.22 10.08
C ALA A 253 19.12 31.28 10.64
N ALA A 254 20.39 31.44 10.22
CA ALA A 254 21.50 30.61 10.68
C ALA A 254 22.30 31.28 11.81
N ALA A 255 21.63 31.66 12.90
CA ALA A 255 22.28 31.93 14.17
C ALA A 255 21.29 31.65 15.30
N GLU A 256 21.77 30.93 16.32
CA GLU A 256 21.13 30.71 17.64
C GLU A 256 20.14 29.53 17.71
N ASP A 257 20.65 28.33 18.05
CA ASP A 257 20.65 27.85 19.44
C ASP A 257 21.15 26.40 19.56
N GLN A 258 22.13 26.19 20.46
CA GLN A 258 22.48 24.90 21.04
C GLN A 258 21.77 24.77 22.40
N GLU A 259 21.14 23.63 22.67
CA GLU A 259 21.35 22.80 23.88
C GLU A 259 20.26 21.71 24.03
N GLY A 260 20.67 20.48 24.38
CA GLY A 260 19.81 19.45 25.00
C GLY A 260 19.67 18.11 24.26
N GLU A 261 20.47 17.11 24.66
CA GLU A 261 20.38 15.69 24.30
C GLU A 261 19.11 15.03 24.93
N ASP A 262 18.44 14.07 24.30
CA ASP A 262 18.73 12.64 24.49
C ASP A 262 18.44 11.77 23.25
N ASN A 263 19.37 10.84 23.02
CA ASN A 263 19.57 10.05 21.81
C ASN A 263 18.64 8.83 21.66
N GLU A 264 17.77 8.83 20.64
CA GLU A 264 17.76 7.73 19.67
C GLU A 264 18.57 8.21 18.46
N LYS A 265 19.53 7.40 17.99
CA LYS A 265 20.45 7.77 16.89
C LYS A 265 19.69 7.92 15.57
N GLU A 266 19.03 9.06 15.40
CA GLU A 266 18.47 9.48 14.14
C GLU A 266 19.62 9.69 13.15
N ASN A 267 19.48 9.19 11.92
CA ASN A 267 20.52 9.33 10.92
C ASN A 267 20.80 10.83 10.70
N PRO A 268 22.05 11.32 10.87
CA PRO A 268 22.38 12.73 10.75
C PRO A 268 22.04 13.32 9.36
N GLU A 269 21.93 12.50 8.31
CA GLU A 269 21.39 12.94 7.02
C GLU A 269 19.88 13.21 7.07
N ILE A 270 19.10 12.37 7.76
CA ILE A 270 17.64 12.55 7.92
C ILE A 270 17.33 13.81 8.74
N LYS A 271 18.11 14.06 9.80
CA LYS A 271 17.98 15.27 10.62
C LYS A 271 18.21 16.56 9.81
N ARG A 272 19.29 16.63 9.03
CA ARG A 272 19.57 17.76 8.10
C ARG A 272 18.54 17.88 6.97
N ILE A 273 17.89 16.79 6.58
CA ILE A 273 16.84 16.82 5.55
C ILE A 273 15.58 17.49 6.10
N ARG A 274 15.19 17.21 7.36
CA ARG A 274 14.03 17.82 8.03
C ARG A 274 14.18 19.32 8.30
N GLU A 275 15.42 19.80 8.50
CA GLU A 275 15.73 21.21 8.80
C GLU A 275 15.61 22.17 7.60
N GLY A 276 15.38 21.69 6.37
CA GLY A 276 15.10 22.55 5.21
C GLY A 276 13.61 22.76 4.97
N ASN A 277 13.23 23.81 4.21
CA ASN A 277 11.84 24.03 3.78
C ASN A 277 11.32 22.84 2.94
N VAL A 278 10.59 21.93 3.59
CA VAL A 278 9.96 20.73 3.00
C VAL A 278 8.48 21.03 2.72
N ILE A 279 8.07 20.91 1.45
CA ILE A 279 6.65 21.02 1.08
C ILE A 279 5.96 19.68 1.41
N SER A 280 4.95 19.71 2.26
CA SER A 280 4.11 18.55 2.60
C SER A 280 2.63 18.90 2.41
N GLY A 281 1.79 17.89 2.15
CA GLY A 281 0.36 18.11 1.94
C GLY A 281 -0.35 18.49 3.24
N ASN A 282 -1.50 19.16 3.15
CA ASN A 282 -2.38 19.25 4.32
C ASN A 282 -3.08 17.90 4.53
N VAL A 283 -3.35 17.48 5.77
CA VAL A 283 -4.04 16.21 6.06
C VAL A 283 -5.53 16.33 5.76
N SER A 284 -6.08 17.56 5.76
CA SER A 284 -7.51 17.79 5.54
C SER A 284 -8.00 17.64 4.11
N VAL A 285 -7.12 17.87 3.13
CA VAL A 285 -7.48 17.73 1.72
C VAL A 285 -7.37 16.26 1.30
N THR A 286 -8.14 15.86 0.29
CA THR A 286 -8.04 14.49 -0.23
C THR A 286 -6.63 14.22 -0.75
N GLY A 287 -6.19 12.95 -0.73
CA GLY A 287 -4.86 12.59 -1.24
C GLY A 287 -4.62 13.05 -2.69
N ALA A 288 -5.68 13.13 -3.50
CA ALA A 288 -5.61 13.57 -4.89
C ALA A 288 -5.41 15.10 -4.99
N GLU A 289 -6.11 15.87 -4.16
CA GLU A 289 -5.94 17.32 -4.07
C GLU A 289 -4.57 17.70 -3.50
N ALA A 290 -4.13 17.02 -2.44
CA ALA A 290 -2.78 17.18 -1.87
C ALA A 290 -1.71 16.95 -2.94
N LEU A 291 -1.80 15.81 -3.65
CA LEU A 291 -0.88 15.48 -4.73
C LEU A 291 -0.90 16.56 -5.83
N ALA A 292 -2.08 16.99 -6.27
CA ALA A 292 -2.21 18.00 -7.33
C ALA A 292 -1.61 19.36 -6.92
N LEU A 293 -1.82 19.80 -5.68
CA LEU A 293 -1.23 21.04 -5.16
C LEU A 293 0.30 20.93 -5.10
N GLN A 294 0.82 19.82 -4.60
CA GLN A 294 2.26 19.58 -4.52
C GLN A 294 2.93 19.51 -5.90
N LEU A 295 2.30 18.86 -6.88
CA LEU A 295 2.82 18.79 -8.25
C LEU A 295 2.89 20.18 -8.92
N LYS A 296 1.97 21.10 -8.58
CA LYS A 296 2.05 22.51 -9.04
C LYS A 296 3.30 23.19 -8.48
N SER A 297 3.62 22.99 -7.20
CA SER A 297 4.84 23.54 -6.58
C SER A 297 6.11 22.99 -7.23
N ILE A 298 6.13 21.71 -7.64
CA ILE A 298 7.24 21.14 -8.39
C ILE A 298 7.38 21.82 -9.77
N THR A 299 6.27 21.97 -10.49
CA THR A 299 6.25 22.55 -11.84
C THR A 299 6.70 24.01 -11.84
N ASN A 300 6.34 24.76 -10.79
CA ASN A 300 6.71 26.15 -10.62
C ASN A 300 8.18 26.33 -10.16
N GLY A 301 8.90 25.23 -9.87
CA GLY A 301 10.30 25.26 -9.43
C GLY A 301 10.51 25.75 -8.00
N THR A 302 9.43 26.00 -7.24
CA THR A 302 9.48 26.54 -5.87
C THR A 302 9.72 25.47 -4.80
N CYS A 303 9.94 24.22 -5.21
CA CYS A 303 10.01 23.06 -4.33
C CYS A 303 11.39 22.42 -4.36
N ARG A 304 12.20 22.68 -3.32
CA ARG A 304 13.50 22.00 -3.13
C ARG A 304 13.34 20.59 -2.56
N LYS A 305 12.49 20.43 -1.55
CA LYS A 305 12.19 19.15 -0.90
C LYS A 305 10.69 18.94 -0.82
N LEU A 306 10.25 17.72 -1.10
CA LEU A 306 8.84 17.33 -1.11
C LEU A 306 8.63 16.10 -0.25
N ALA A 307 7.60 16.09 0.61
CA ALA A 307 7.23 14.93 1.40
C ALA A 307 5.86 14.39 0.96
N TRP A 308 5.81 13.13 0.55
CA TRP A 308 4.59 12.38 0.24
C TRP A 308 4.30 11.35 1.32
N ARG A 309 3.07 11.37 1.85
CA ARG A 309 2.57 10.37 2.80
C ARG A 309 1.87 9.26 2.02
N GLY A 310 1.33 8.27 2.74
CA GLY A 310 0.62 7.15 2.13
C GLY A 310 -0.47 7.59 1.15
N ALA A 311 -1.21 8.66 1.47
CA ALA A 311 -2.27 9.21 0.62
C ALA A 311 -1.77 9.69 -0.75
N GLU A 312 -0.74 10.55 -0.78
CA GLU A 312 -0.24 11.11 -2.04
C GLU A 312 0.47 10.04 -2.88
N VAL A 313 1.23 9.13 -2.25
CA VAL A 313 1.87 8.01 -2.94
C VAL A 313 0.82 7.06 -3.55
N ARG A 314 -0.28 6.80 -2.85
CA ARG A 314 -1.37 5.96 -3.38
C ARG A 314 -1.99 6.56 -4.63
N GLU A 315 -2.32 7.85 -4.61
CA GLU A 315 -2.89 8.51 -5.79
C GLU A 315 -1.89 8.56 -6.95
N HIS A 316 -0.60 8.77 -6.66
CA HIS A 316 0.46 8.65 -7.66
C HIS A 316 0.48 7.24 -8.30
N PHE A 317 0.37 6.17 -7.49
CA PHE A 317 0.33 4.80 -7.98
C PHE A 317 -0.92 4.44 -8.77
N ARG A 318 -2.09 5.01 -8.43
CA ARG A 318 -3.30 4.85 -9.25
C ARG A 318 -3.12 5.45 -10.64
N LEU A 319 -2.46 6.61 -10.74
CA LEU A 319 -2.12 7.21 -12.04
C LEU A 319 -1.08 6.36 -12.80
N VAL A 320 -0.08 5.82 -12.11
CA VAL A 320 0.90 4.88 -12.69
C VAL A 320 0.21 3.62 -13.20
N TRP A 321 -0.73 3.07 -12.45
CA TRP A 321 -1.48 1.89 -12.85
C TRP A 321 -2.30 2.16 -14.11
N LYS A 322 -2.99 3.30 -14.18
CA LYS A 322 -3.73 3.72 -15.38
C LYS A 322 -2.83 3.78 -16.62
N ASN A 323 -1.59 4.25 -16.46
CA ASN A 323 -0.65 4.42 -17.56
C ASN A 323 0.16 3.16 -17.92
N CYS A 324 0.34 2.22 -16.99
CA CYS A 324 1.32 1.14 -17.11
C CYS A 324 0.83 -0.24 -16.61
N SER A 325 -0.48 -0.43 -16.42
CA SER A 325 -1.05 -1.66 -15.84
C SER A 325 -0.60 -2.94 -16.54
N ARG A 326 -0.57 -2.98 -17.87
CA ARG A 326 -0.16 -4.16 -18.66
C ARG A 326 1.23 -4.65 -18.29
N LEU A 327 2.20 -3.75 -18.27
CA LEU A 327 3.58 -4.08 -17.92
C LEU A 327 3.69 -4.47 -16.44
N LEU A 328 3.04 -3.72 -15.55
CA LEU A 328 3.07 -3.98 -14.11
C LEU A 328 2.51 -5.37 -13.75
N ARG A 329 1.41 -5.80 -14.37
CA ARG A 329 0.83 -7.14 -14.16
C ARG A 329 1.82 -8.25 -14.50
N LYS A 330 2.57 -8.11 -15.59
CA LYS A 330 3.56 -9.12 -16.02
C LYS A 330 4.85 -9.08 -15.18
N CYS A 331 5.30 -7.88 -14.82
CA CYS A 331 6.47 -7.67 -13.97
C CYS A 331 6.26 -8.14 -12.53
N PHE A 332 5.03 -8.00 -12.02
CA PHE A 332 4.67 -8.29 -10.64
C PHE A 332 3.44 -9.20 -10.62
N PRO A 333 3.63 -10.53 -10.72
CA PRO A 333 2.52 -11.49 -10.76
C PRO A 333 1.58 -11.42 -9.55
N MET A 334 2.03 -10.88 -8.42
CA MET A 334 1.17 -10.65 -7.24
C MET A 334 0.00 -9.69 -7.52
N LEU A 335 0.10 -8.88 -8.59
CA LEU A 335 -0.94 -7.94 -9.01
C LEU A 335 -1.93 -8.59 -10.00
N ASP A 336 -1.69 -9.83 -10.39
CA ASP A 336 -2.50 -10.55 -11.36
C ASP A 336 -3.76 -11.17 -10.72
N GLY A 337 -4.82 -11.26 -11.52
CA GLY A 337 -6.13 -11.80 -11.12
C GLY A 337 -6.89 -11.00 -10.07
N ILE A 338 -6.42 -9.81 -9.67
CA ILE A 338 -7.11 -8.92 -8.72
C ILE A 338 -8.14 -8.09 -9.50
N ASP A 339 -9.42 -8.33 -9.22
CA ASP A 339 -10.58 -7.66 -9.83
C ASP A 339 -10.93 -6.36 -9.09
N ASP A 340 -9.92 -5.55 -8.79
CA ASP A 340 -10.09 -4.20 -8.24
C ASP A 340 -9.62 -3.15 -9.24
N ALA A 341 -10.13 -1.92 -9.07
CA ALA A 341 -9.79 -0.79 -9.93
C ALA A 341 -8.26 -0.52 -9.98
N CYS A 342 -7.56 -0.71 -8.86
CA CYS A 342 -6.11 -0.56 -8.74
C CYS A 342 -5.53 -1.55 -7.71
N PRO A 343 -4.93 -2.68 -8.15
CA PRO A 343 -4.26 -3.65 -7.28
C PRO A 343 -3.11 -3.08 -6.43
N LEU A 344 -2.53 -1.94 -6.83
CA LEU A 344 -1.49 -1.26 -6.05
C LEU A 344 -2.03 -0.63 -4.77
N ASP A 345 -3.36 -0.50 -4.62
CA ASP A 345 -3.97 -0.02 -3.38
C ASP A 345 -3.68 -0.98 -2.21
N GLY A 346 -3.44 -2.27 -2.48
CA GLY A 346 -3.01 -3.24 -1.47
C GLY A 346 -1.61 -2.98 -0.86
N LEU A 347 -0.85 -2.02 -1.40
CA LEU A 347 0.39 -1.52 -0.80
C LEU A 347 0.14 -0.55 0.36
N PHE A 348 -1.12 -0.18 0.59
CA PHE A 348 -1.56 0.72 1.65
C PHE A 348 -2.60 0.02 2.53
N SER A 349 -2.67 0.46 3.78
CA SER A 349 -3.68 0.03 4.72
C SER A 349 -4.67 1.18 4.91
N GLU A 350 -5.92 0.95 4.50
CA GLU A 350 -7.07 1.79 4.83
C GLU A 350 -7.92 1.17 5.93
N PHE A 351 -7.92 -0.16 5.97
CA PHE A 351 -8.66 -0.96 6.93
C PHE A 351 -7.72 -1.95 7.60
N ILE A 352 -7.79 -2.01 8.92
CA ILE A 352 -7.07 -3.01 9.71
C ILE A 352 -8.08 -4.04 10.19
N LEU A 353 -7.89 -5.30 9.79
CA LEU A 353 -8.70 -6.41 10.28
C LEU A 353 -8.47 -6.59 11.79
N VAL A 354 -9.56 -6.70 12.52
CA VAL A 354 -9.56 -7.03 13.94
C VAL A 354 -9.86 -8.52 14.09
N PRO A 355 -8.91 -9.31 14.62
CA PRO A 355 -9.14 -10.74 14.83
C PRO A 355 -10.31 -10.98 15.80
N PRO A 356 -11.07 -12.08 15.62
CA PRO A 356 -12.13 -12.48 16.53
C PRO A 356 -11.70 -12.58 18.00
N ASN A 357 -12.66 -12.46 18.92
CA ASN A 357 -12.39 -12.47 20.37
C ASN A 357 -11.68 -13.76 20.82
N LYS A 358 -12.02 -14.91 20.24
CA LYS A 358 -11.39 -16.22 20.50
C LYS A 358 -9.87 -16.23 20.26
N PHE A 359 -9.36 -15.40 19.35
CA PHE A 359 -7.92 -15.29 19.05
C PHE A 359 -7.24 -14.16 19.85
N ARG A 360 -7.98 -13.44 20.67
CA ARG A 360 -7.48 -12.38 21.56
C ARG A 360 -8.07 -12.55 22.98
N PRO A 361 -8.00 -13.72 23.62
CA PRO A 361 -8.72 -13.97 24.88
C PRO A 361 -8.21 -13.08 26.03
N ILE A 362 -9.13 -12.73 26.94
CA ILE A 362 -8.81 -12.05 28.20
C ILE A 362 -8.04 -13.03 29.09
N ARG A 363 -6.94 -12.57 29.70
CA ARG A 363 -6.11 -13.38 30.60
C ARG A 363 -6.44 -13.02 32.04
N MET A 364 -6.52 -14.02 32.91
CA MET A 364 -6.67 -13.83 34.36
C MET A 364 -5.33 -14.15 35.02
N MET A 365 -4.79 -13.21 35.81
CA MET A 365 -3.61 -13.46 36.66
C MET A 365 -3.88 -12.90 38.06
N ALA A 366 -3.70 -13.73 39.08
CA ALA A 366 -3.90 -13.36 40.49
C ALA A 366 -5.28 -12.73 40.83
N GLY A 367 -6.32 -13.02 40.03
CA GLY A 367 -7.67 -12.46 40.20
C GLY A 367 -7.95 -11.23 39.33
N ASP A 368 -6.93 -10.65 38.71
CA ASP A 368 -7.08 -9.47 37.84
C ASP A 368 -7.22 -9.86 36.37
N ARG A 369 -8.05 -9.09 35.64
CA ARG A 369 -8.29 -9.21 34.21
C ARG A 369 -7.23 -8.41 33.44
N TYR A 370 -6.53 -9.09 32.54
CA TYR A 370 -5.55 -8.50 31.63
C TYR A 370 -5.98 -8.69 30.18
N GLU A 371 -5.91 -7.61 29.42
CA GLU A 371 -6.23 -7.67 28.00
C GLU A 371 -5.12 -8.34 27.20
N HIS A 372 -5.51 -8.98 26.10
CA HIS A 372 -4.55 -9.57 25.18
C HIS A 372 -3.62 -8.48 24.58
N PRO A 373 -2.30 -8.73 24.44
CA PRO A 373 -1.36 -7.74 23.89
C PRO A 373 -1.79 -7.17 22.52
N ALA A 374 -2.34 -8.01 21.64
CA ALA A 374 -2.88 -7.56 20.35
C ALA A 374 -4.03 -6.54 20.51
N THR A 375 -4.90 -6.72 21.52
CA THR A 375 -5.97 -5.77 21.83
C THR A 375 -5.40 -4.44 22.31
N VAL A 376 -4.34 -4.47 23.13
CA VAL A 376 -3.65 -3.25 23.57
C VAL A 376 -3.05 -2.48 22.39
N SER A 377 -2.39 -3.17 21.46
CA SER A 377 -1.87 -2.55 20.24
C SER A 377 -2.97 -1.98 19.33
N LEU A 378 -4.09 -2.69 19.17
CA LEU A 378 -5.23 -2.21 18.39
C LEU A 378 -5.88 -0.97 19.03
N ARG A 379 -5.97 -0.92 20.37
CA ARG A 379 -6.44 0.29 21.05
C ARG A 379 -5.51 1.47 20.79
N ALA A 380 -4.20 1.28 20.95
CA ALA A 380 -3.23 2.35 20.69
C ALA A 380 -3.33 2.87 19.25
N LEU A 381 -3.55 1.98 18.29
CA LEU A 381 -3.84 2.35 16.90
C LEU A 381 -5.14 3.17 16.79
N MET A 382 -6.23 2.75 17.44
CA MET A 382 -7.49 3.49 17.41
C MET A 382 -7.38 4.87 18.07
N GLU A 383 -6.66 4.99 19.19
CA GLU A 383 -6.40 6.27 19.86
C GLU A 383 -5.61 7.22 18.96
N ALA A 384 -4.56 6.72 18.30
CA ALA A 384 -3.78 7.50 17.33
C ALA A 384 -4.63 7.90 16.12
N ASN A 385 -5.48 6.99 15.62
CA ASN A 385 -6.38 7.25 14.51
C ASN A 385 -7.43 8.32 14.85
N GLU A 386 -8.02 8.27 16.05
CA GLU A 386 -8.97 9.28 16.51
C GLU A 386 -8.28 10.64 16.68
N GLY A 387 -7.05 10.66 17.19
CA GLY A 387 -6.22 11.88 17.22
C GLY A 387 -6.00 12.49 15.83
N MET A 388 -5.72 11.64 14.83
CA MET A 388 -5.59 12.08 13.43
C MET A 388 -6.90 12.65 12.89
N LYS A 389 -8.02 11.97 13.14
CA LYS A 389 -9.35 12.40 12.75
C LYS A 389 -9.72 13.77 13.32
N VAL A 390 -9.45 14.00 14.60
CA VAL A 390 -9.68 15.30 15.24
C VAL A 390 -8.78 16.38 14.62
N SER A 391 -7.53 16.05 14.30
CA SER A 391 -6.61 16.98 13.64
C SER A 391 -7.09 17.40 12.25
N VAL A 392 -7.62 16.46 11.46
CA VAL A 392 -8.27 16.71 10.17
C VAL A 392 -9.47 17.64 10.34
N LEU A 393 -10.39 17.29 11.26
CA LEU A 393 -11.58 18.10 11.52
C LEU A 393 -11.24 19.52 11.98
N LEU A 394 -10.21 19.67 12.83
CA LEU A 394 -9.73 20.99 13.28
C LEU A 394 -9.14 21.83 12.16
N ALA A 395 -8.51 21.21 11.17
CA ALA A 395 -7.96 21.90 10.00
C ALA A 395 -9.07 22.42 9.08
N ASP A 396 -10.19 21.70 8.97
CA ASP A 396 -11.35 22.08 8.16
C ASP A 396 -12.39 22.94 8.90
N CYS A 397 -12.33 22.97 10.23
CA CYS A 397 -13.30 23.70 11.04
C CYS A 397 -13.09 25.21 10.94
N THR A 398 -14.02 25.88 10.24
CA THR A 398 -14.12 27.34 10.14
C THR A 398 -14.88 27.97 11.31
N ASP A 399 -15.74 27.19 11.96
CA ASP A 399 -16.56 27.60 13.11
C ASP A 399 -15.73 27.63 14.41
N ARG A 400 -15.77 28.75 15.15
CA ARG A 400 -14.98 28.95 16.37
C ARG A 400 -15.50 28.12 17.56
N GLU A 401 -16.80 27.93 17.69
CA GLU A 401 -17.39 27.19 18.83
C GLU A 401 -17.10 25.70 18.69
N LYS A 402 -17.37 25.13 17.51
CA LYS A 402 -17.03 23.74 17.20
C LYS A 402 -15.54 23.46 17.30
N LYS A 403 -14.69 24.43 16.93
CA LYS A 403 -13.24 24.31 17.08
C LYS A 403 -12.83 24.22 18.55
N ALA A 404 -13.46 24.99 19.44
CA ALA A 404 -13.21 24.91 20.88
C ALA A 404 -13.62 23.54 21.45
N GLU A 405 -14.79 23.04 21.06
CA GLU A 405 -15.27 21.69 21.44
C GLU A 405 -14.32 20.58 20.97
N LEU A 406 -13.86 20.65 19.71
CA LEU A 406 -12.91 19.68 19.16
C LEU A 406 -11.54 19.73 19.85
N VAL A 407 -11.06 20.91 20.25
CA VAL A 407 -9.81 21.06 21.02
C VAL A 407 -9.96 20.46 22.42
N GLU A 408 -11.11 20.66 23.07
CA GLU A 408 -11.41 20.05 24.36
C GLU A 408 -11.54 18.52 24.24
N TYR A 409 -12.16 18.04 23.17
CA TYR A 409 -12.21 16.62 22.86
C TYR A 409 -10.79 16.04 22.62
N ALA A 410 -9.94 16.71 21.85
CA ALA A 410 -8.54 16.31 21.62
C ALA A 410 -7.75 16.19 22.94
N ARG A 411 -7.95 17.13 23.88
CA ARG A 411 -7.36 17.06 25.24
C ARG A 411 -7.73 15.78 25.99
N ARG A 412 -8.93 15.27 25.78
CA ARG A 412 -9.43 14.06 26.47
C ARG A 412 -8.97 12.76 25.82
N VAL A 413 -8.71 12.77 24.51
CA VAL A 413 -8.32 11.58 23.74
C VAL A 413 -6.81 11.31 23.78
N SER A 414 -5.96 12.34 23.94
CA SER A 414 -4.51 12.13 23.89
C SER A 414 -3.72 13.06 24.81
N ILE A 415 -3.12 12.47 25.85
CA ILE A 415 -2.06 13.11 26.66
C ILE A 415 -0.78 13.34 25.83
N VAL A 416 -0.55 12.51 24.80
CA VAL A 416 0.68 12.49 23.98
C VAL A 416 0.61 13.44 22.77
N MET A 417 -0.58 13.72 22.23
CA MET A 417 -0.76 14.64 21.09
C MET A 417 -0.58 16.12 21.45
N TRP A 418 -0.59 16.45 22.76
CA TRP A 418 -0.48 17.82 23.25
C TRP A 418 0.87 18.48 22.98
N THR A 419 1.97 17.71 22.97
CA THR A 419 3.30 18.24 22.63
C THR A 419 3.37 18.69 21.16
N TRP A 420 2.73 17.98 20.24
CA TRP A 420 2.75 18.31 18.81
C TRP A 420 1.75 19.42 18.43
N VAL A 421 0.55 19.40 19.02
CA VAL A 421 -0.48 20.43 18.78
C VAL A 421 -0.05 21.78 19.38
N LEU A 422 0.56 21.79 20.58
CA LEU A 422 1.11 23.03 21.15
C LEU A 422 2.28 23.56 20.33
N TRP A 423 3.15 22.68 19.81
CA TRP A 423 4.26 23.08 18.93
C TRP A 423 3.76 23.72 17.63
N SER A 424 2.75 23.12 16.99
CA SER A 424 2.16 23.65 15.74
C SER A 424 1.30 24.92 15.94
N ALA A 425 0.73 25.10 17.14
CA ALA A 425 -0.03 26.30 17.49
C ALA A 425 0.88 27.49 17.85
N LYS A 426 2.03 27.23 18.50
CA LYS A 426 3.01 28.26 18.86
C LYS A 426 3.68 28.85 17.61
N ASN A 427 4.04 28.01 16.64
CA ASN A 427 4.67 28.46 15.38
C ASN A 427 3.72 29.20 14.41
N ARG A 428 2.41 29.25 14.69
CA ARG A 428 1.42 30.00 13.88
C ARG A 428 1.10 31.40 14.40
N GLN A 429 1.60 31.77 15.58
CA GLN A 429 1.43 33.12 16.15
C GLN A 429 2.66 34.02 15.93
N GLU A 430 3.76 33.48 15.41
CA GLU A 430 5.03 34.19 15.17
C GLU A 430 5.40 34.28 13.68
N SER A 431 4.42 34.10 12.75
CA SER A 431 4.59 34.36 11.30
C SER A 431 3.61 35.38 10.76
#